data_AF-A0A6N7AZ25-F1
#
_entry.id   AF-A0A6N7AZ25-F1
#
_cell.length_a   1.000
_cell.length_b   1.000
_cell.length_c   1.000
_cell.angle_alpha   90.00
_cell.angle_beta   90.00
_cell.angle_gamma   90.00
#
_symmetry.space_group_name_H-M   'P 1'
#
loop_
_entity.id
_entity.type
_entity.pdbx_description
1 polymer ?
#
loop_
_entity_poly.entity_id
_entity_poly.type
_entity_poly.pdbx_seq_one_letter_code
_entity_poly.pdbx_strand_id
1 'polypeptide(L)'
;MKQFLDTTGGIWFQGKTANKVVSAMTSAQNSHGGQEMTILSLYTTMYHWGAIVVAPGYTDQSFYAAGGNPYGTSVSVDQDGKMKEDVKGVAIYQAKRVVDVAGWLKKGMGM
;
A
#
# COMPACT_ATOMS: atom_id res chain seq x y z
N MET A 1 4.52 -3.65 13.38
CA MET A 1 5.00 -3.41 11.99
C MET A 1 6.49 -3.06 11.93
N LYS A 2 6.96 -1.98 12.57
CA LYS A 2 8.39 -1.57 12.50
C LYS A 2 9.39 -2.70 12.80
N GLN A 3 9.20 -3.42 13.91
CA GLN A 3 10.05 -4.58 14.26
C GLN A 3 10.11 -5.64 13.16
N PHE A 4 9.00 -5.93 12.47
CA PHE A 4 9.00 -6.88 11.34
C PHE A 4 9.86 -6.36 10.19
N LEU A 5 9.72 -5.09 9.81
CA LEU A 5 10.55 -4.48 8.77
C LEU A 5 12.04 -4.54 9.15
N ASP A 6 12.38 -4.36 10.42
CA ASP A 6 13.77 -4.44 10.90
C ASP A 6 14.36 -5.86 10.78
N THR A 7 13.53 -6.91 10.81
CA THR A 7 13.97 -8.30 10.55
C THR A 7 14.30 -8.58 9.08
N THR A 8 13.93 -7.67 8.15
CA THR A 8 14.14 -7.88 6.70
C THR A 8 15.55 -7.51 6.22
N GLY A 9 16.43 -7.03 7.10
CA GLY A 9 17.80 -6.61 6.72
C GLY A 9 18.60 -7.70 6.00
N GLY A 10 18.47 -8.97 6.40
CA GLY A 10 19.16 -10.09 5.75
C GLY A 10 18.71 -10.34 4.31
N ILE A 11 17.41 -10.31 4.04
CA ILE A 11 16.88 -10.49 2.67
C ILE A 11 17.11 -9.26 1.79
N TRP A 12 17.10 -8.06 2.39
CA TRP A 12 17.47 -6.81 1.73
C TRP A 12 18.93 -6.83 1.27
N PHE A 13 19.86 -7.21 2.16
CA PHE A 13 21.29 -7.30 1.83
C PHE A 13 21.56 -8.30 0.70
N GLN A 14 20.77 -9.36 0.62
CA GLN A 14 20.83 -10.36 -0.47
C GLN A 14 20.14 -9.90 -1.77
N GLY A 15 19.59 -8.69 -1.83
CA GLY A 15 18.87 -8.16 -3.00
C GLY A 15 17.51 -8.83 -3.26
N LYS A 16 16.99 -9.66 -2.34
CA LYS A 16 15.76 -10.43 -2.56
C LYS A 16 14.49 -9.59 -2.54
N THR A 17 14.57 -8.39 -1.98
CA THR A 17 13.49 -7.41 -1.96
C THR A 17 13.41 -6.56 -3.24
N ALA A 18 14.47 -6.55 -4.05
CA ALA A 18 14.52 -5.75 -5.26
C ALA A 18 13.45 -6.18 -6.27
N ASN A 19 12.91 -5.19 -7.00
CA ASN A 19 11.89 -5.33 -8.04
C ASN A 19 10.59 -6.01 -7.59
N LYS A 20 10.37 -6.16 -6.27
CA LYS A 20 9.08 -6.61 -5.76
C LYS A 20 8.06 -5.49 -5.92
N VAL A 21 6.89 -5.80 -6.45
CA VAL A 21 5.78 -4.85 -6.54
C VAL A 21 5.08 -4.79 -5.19
N VAL A 22 4.94 -3.58 -4.65
CA VAL A 22 4.44 -3.36 -3.29
C VAL A 22 3.46 -2.20 -3.25
N SER A 23 2.61 -2.21 -2.24
CA SER A 23 1.65 -1.14 -1.94
C SER A 23 1.36 -1.13 -0.44
N ALA A 24 0.75 -0.06 0.07
CA ALA A 24 0.42 0.06 1.49
C ALA A 24 -1.02 0.54 1.70
N MET A 25 -1.58 0.15 2.84
CA MET A 25 -2.89 0.55 3.33
C MET A 25 -2.78 0.87 4.81
N THR A 26 -3.71 1.66 5.37
CA THR A 26 -3.69 1.98 6.80
C THR A 26 -5.08 2.22 7.37
N SER A 27 -5.16 2.39 8.69
CA SER A 27 -6.36 2.83 9.40
C SER A 27 -5.99 3.76 10.54
N ALA A 28 -6.85 4.71 10.88
CA ALA A 28 -6.69 5.58 12.06
C ALA A 28 -8.05 5.93 12.65
N GLN A 29 -8.12 6.48 13.86
CA GLN A 29 -9.41 6.94 14.42
C GLN A 29 -9.91 8.24 13.76
N ASN A 30 -8.97 9.10 13.36
CA ASN A 30 -9.25 10.40 12.75
C ASN A 30 -8.82 10.38 11.28
N SER A 31 -9.64 10.98 10.40
CA SER A 31 -9.40 11.01 8.95
C SER A 31 -8.07 11.68 8.58
N HIS A 32 -7.65 12.71 9.32
CA HIS A 32 -6.35 13.39 9.15
C HIS A 32 -5.34 13.04 10.25
N GLY A 33 -5.57 11.96 11.00
CA GLY A 33 -4.71 11.51 12.11
C GLY A 33 -3.46 10.76 11.68
N GLY A 34 -2.89 11.07 10.51
CA GLY A 34 -1.69 10.42 9.99
C GLY A 34 -1.92 9.25 9.03
N GLN A 35 -3.11 9.13 8.44
CA GLN A 35 -3.40 8.09 7.41
C GLN A 35 -2.43 8.21 6.22
N GLU A 36 -2.27 9.41 5.67
CA GLU A 36 -1.36 9.66 4.54
C GLU A 36 0.10 9.40 4.93
N MET A 37 0.54 9.99 6.06
CA MET A 37 1.93 9.89 6.50
C MET A 37 2.36 8.47 6.87
N THR A 38 1.45 7.66 7.41
CA THR A 38 1.74 6.25 7.71
C THR A 38 2.06 5.49 6.42
N ILE A 39 1.26 5.67 5.36
CA ILE A 39 1.51 5.05 4.06
C ILE A 39 2.82 5.53 3.46
N LEU A 40 3.08 6.84 3.47
CA LEU A 40 4.33 7.40 2.95
C LEU A 40 5.56 6.87 3.70
N SER A 41 5.48 6.70 5.03
CA SER A 41 6.57 6.13 5.83
C SER A 41 6.87 4.66 5.49
N LEU A 42 5.84 3.87 5.14
CA LEU A 42 6.03 2.51 4.64
C LEU A 42 6.71 2.54 3.27
N TYR A 43 6.31 3.46 2.40
CA TYR A 43 6.96 3.64 1.10
C TYR A 43 8.42 4.05 1.22
N THR A 44 8.80 4.87 2.21
CA THR A 44 10.23 5.14 2.48
C THR A 44 11.00 3.83 2.69
N THR A 45 10.50 2.90 3.52
CA THR A 45 11.17 1.60 3.71
C THR A 45 11.23 0.79 2.41
N MET A 46 10.13 0.78 1.64
CA MET A 46 10.04 0.04 0.39
C MET A 46 10.96 0.60 -0.70
N TYR A 47 11.22 1.91 -0.71
CA TYR A 47 12.21 2.50 -1.62
C TYR A 47 13.62 2.01 -1.30
N HIS A 48 14.00 1.90 -0.02
CA HIS A 48 15.29 1.33 0.39
C HIS A 48 15.44 -0.14 -0.01
N TRP A 49 14.33 -0.87 -0.17
CA TRP A 49 14.34 -2.25 -0.66
C TRP A 49 14.61 -2.39 -2.16
N GLY A 50 14.61 -1.29 -2.92
CA GLY A 50 14.58 -1.34 -4.39
C GLY A 50 13.26 -1.93 -4.92
N ALA A 51 12.18 -1.85 -4.13
CA ALA A 51 10.86 -2.30 -4.53
C ALA A 51 10.18 -1.29 -5.47
N ILE A 52 9.21 -1.76 -6.24
CA ILE A 52 8.41 -0.93 -7.15
C ILE A 52 7.09 -0.62 -6.45
N VAL A 53 6.95 0.63 -6.00
CA VAL A 53 5.73 1.10 -5.32
C VAL A 53 4.62 1.34 -6.34
N VAL A 54 3.47 0.70 -6.11
CA VAL A 54 2.26 0.77 -6.93
C VAL A 54 1.11 1.24 -6.04
N ALA A 55 0.98 2.55 -5.90
CA ALA A 55 -0.14 3.20 -5.22
C ALA A 55 -1.41 3.14 -6.09
N PRO A 56 -2.63 3.20 -5.53
CA PRO A 56 -3.84 3.21 -6.34
C PRO A 56 -3.98 4.51 -7.15
N GLY A 57 -3.62 5.67 -6.59
CA GLY A 57 -3.93 6.97 -7.20
C GLY A 57 -5.44 7.17 -7.44
N TYR A 58 -5.80 8.20 -8.21
CA TYR A 58 -7.20 8.48 -8.59
C TYR A 58 -7.60 7.76 -9.88
N THR A 59 -7.39 6.44 -9.94
CA THR A 59 -7.51 5.65 -11.18
C THR A 59 -8.74 4.75 -11.23
N ASP A 60 -9.61 4.82 -10.23
CA ASP A 60 -10.89 4.11 -10.14
C ASP A 60 -11.94 4.96 -9.40
N GLN A 61 -13.22 4.81 -9.73
CA GLN A 61 -14.30 5.61 -9.12
C GLN A 61 -14.57 5.27 -7.65
N SER A 62 -14.24 4.06 -7.20
CA SER A 62 -14.40 3.63 -5.80
C SER A 62 -13.62 4.50 -4.81
N PHE A 63 -12.65 5.28 -5.29
CA PHE A 63 -11.86 6.19 -4.48
C PHE A 63 -12.68 7.27 -3.77
N TYR A 64 -13.72 7.77 -4.43
CA TYR A 64 -14.54 8.85 -3.90
C TYR A 64 -15.39 8.40 -2.70
N ALA A 65 -15.84 7.13 -2.72
CA ALA A 65 -16.54 6.53 -1.58
C ALA A 65 -15.61 6.23 -0.39
N ALA A 66 -14.31 6.12 -0.66
CA ALA A 66 -13.27 5.77 0.31
C ALA A 66 -12.51 6.99 0.89
N GLY A 67 -12.95 8.22 0.62
CA GLY A 67 -12.33 9.44 1.15
C GLY A 67 -11.11 9.95 0.37
N GLY A 68 -10.70 9.27 -0.71
CA GLY A 68 -9.82 9.88 -1.71
C GLY A 68 -8.32 9.93 -1.40
N ASN A 69 -7.71 8.93 -0.76
CA ASN A 69 -6.27 8.94 -0.43
C ASN A 69 -5.36 8.32 -1.53
N PRO A 70 -4.72 9.11 -2.41
CA PRO A 70 -3.99 8.60 -3.58
C PRO A 70 -2.80 7.70 -3.25
N TYR A 71 -2.27 7.79 -2.02
CA TYR A 71 -1.12 7.02 -1.58
C TYR A 71 -1.48 5.55 -1.33
N GLY A 72 -2.72 5.25 -0.94
CA GLY A 72 -3.16 3.91 -0.59
C GLY A 72 -4.51 3.95 0.12
N THR A 73 -5.22 2.82 0.11
CA THR A 73 -6.50 2.68 0.83
C THR A 73 -6.28 3.00 2.31
N SER A 74 -7.05 3.94 2.84
CA SER A 74 -7.06 4.26 4.25
C SER A 74 -8.48 4.40 4.77
N VAL A 75 -8.68 4.09 6.05
CA VAL A 75 -10.00 4.09 6.67
C VAL A 75 -9.97 4.68 8.07
N SER A 76 -10.97 5.50 8.38
CA SER A 76 -11.26 5.96 9.72
C SER A 76 -12.06 4.89 10.47
N VAL A 77 -11.61 4.51 11.65
CA VAL A 77 -12.24 3.48 12.47
C VAL A 77 -12.72 4.09 13.79
N ASP A 78 -13.98 3.87 14.15
CA ASP A 78 -14.52 4.37 15.42
C ASP A 78 -14.06 3.53 16.64
N GLN A 79 -14.51 3.90 17.83
CA GLN A 79 -14.15 3.19 19.08
C GLN A 79 -14.71 1.77 19.13
N ASP A 80 -15.75 1.47 18.35
CA ASP A 80 -16.37 0.14 18.24
C ASP A 80 -15.71 -0.72 17.15
N GLY A 81 -14.67 -0.20 16.48
CA GLY A 81 -13.97 -0.90 15.40
C GLY A 81 -14.69 -0.83 14.04
N LYS A 82 -15.72 0.01 13.89
CA LYS A 82 -16.45 0.15 12.62
C LYS A 82 -15.72 1.12 11.70
N MET A 83 -15.59 0.70 10.45
CA MET A 83 -15.09 1.54 9.35
C MET A 83 -16.13 2.60 8.99
N LYS A 84 -15.69 3.85 8.84
CA LYS A 84 -16.57 4.98 8.47
C LYS A 84 -16.75 5.11 6.96
N GLU A 85 -15.67 4.97 6.20
CA GLU A 85 -15.67 5.06 4.74
C GLU A 85 -15.92 3.70 4.08
N ASP A 86 -16.52 3.67 2.88
CA ASP A 86 -16.65 2.45 2.08
C ASP A 86 -15.34 2.18 1.32
N VAL A 87 -14.45 1.44 1.98
CA VAL A 87 -13.11 1.16 1.47
C VAL A 87 -12.98 -0.17 0.73
N LYS A 88 -14.04 -0.99 0.67
CA LYS A 88 -13.96 -2.34 0.08
C LYS A 88 -13.65 -2.27 -1.41
N GLY A 89 -14.31 -1.37 -2.14
CA GLY A 89 -14.11 -1.19 -3.58
C GLY A 89 -12.67 -0.81 -3.90
N VAL A 90 -12.15 0.22 -3.22
CA VAL A 90 -10.78 0.70 -3.46
C VAL A 90 -9.72 -0.31 -3.00
N ALA A 91 -9.96 -1.07 -1.93
CA ALA A 91 -9.03 -2.11 -1.49
C ALA A 91 -8.89 -3.23 -2.53
N ILE A 92 -10.01 -3.68 -3.10
CA ILE A 92 -10.04 -4.66 -4.19
C ILE A 92 -9.32 -4.09 -5.42
N TYR A 93 -9.62 -2.84 -5.79
CA TYR A 93 -8.98 -2.18 -6.91
C TYR A 93 -7.45 -2.08 -6.74
N GLN A 94 -6.99 -1.58 -5.59
CA GLN A 94 -5.56 -1.44 -5.27
C GLN A 94 -4.85 -2.80 -5.33
N ALA A 95 -5.45 -3.85 -4.76
CA ALA A 95 -4.90 -5.20 -4.81
C ALA A 95 -4.81 -5.72 -6.25
N LYS A 96 -5.88 -5.55 -7.06
CA LYS A 96 -5.88 -5.93 -8.48
C LYS A 96 -4.78 -5.18 -9.24
N ARG A 97 -4.66 -3.87 -9.06
CA ARG A 97 -3.62 -3.05 -9.70
C ARG A 97 -2.20 -3.54 -9.37
N VAL A 98 -1.95 -3.89 -8.10
CA VAL A 98 -0.67 -4.46 -7.66
C VAL A 98 -0.37 -5.78 -8.37
N VAL A 99 -1.35 -6.68 -8.43
CA VAL A 99 -1.21 -8.00 -9.10
C VAL A 99 -0.98 -7.83 -10.60
N ASP A 100 -1.74 -6.95 -11.26
CA ASP A 100 -1.61 -6.69 -12.69
C ASP A 100 -0.21 -6.15 -13.03
N VAL A 101 0.28 -5.15 -12.28
CA VAL A 101 1.63 -4.60 -12.47
C VAL A 101 2.72 -5.64 -12.19
N ALA A 102 2.57 -6.45 -11.14
CA ALA A 102 3.48 -7.56 -10.86
C ALA A 102 3.50 -8.59 -12.00
N GLY A 103 2.33 -8.91 -12.57
CA GLY A 103 2.20 -9.79 -13.71
C GLY A 103 2.86 -9.24 -14.97
N TRP A 104 2.71 -7.94 -15.24
CA TRP A 104 3.39 -7.26 -16.35
C TRP A 104 4.90 -7.29 -16.19
N LEU A 105 5.40 -6.98 -15.00
CA LEU A 105 6.83 -7.00 -14.70
C LEU A 105 7.40 -8.42 -14.86
N LYS A 106 6.73 -9.43 -14.31
CA LYS A 106 7.13 -10.83 -14.45
C LYS A 106 7.25 -11.24 -15.92
N LYS A 107 6.21 -10.94 -16.73
CA LYS A 107 6.20 -11.22 -18.18
C LYS A 107 7.31 -10.46 -18.91
N GLY A 108 7.50 -9.17 -18.61
CA GLY A 108 8.51 -8.33 -19.25
C GLY A 108 9.95 -8.74 -18.93
N MET A 109 10.18 -9.34 -17.77
CA MET A 109 11.47 -9.90 -17.36
C MET A 109 11.72 -11.32 -17.89
N GLY A 110 10.75 -11.94 -18.58
CA GLY A 110 10.86 -13.32 -19.07
C GLY A 110 10.88 -14.37 -17.96
N MET A 111 10.23 -14.10 -16.81
CA MET A 111 10.14 -14.99 -15.63
C MET A 111 8.79 -15.69 -15.50
#